data_AF-A0A1S3QNX8-F1
#
_entry.id   AF-A0A1S3QNX8-F1
#
_cell.length_a   1.000
_cell.length_b   1.000
_cell.length_c   1.000
_cell.angle_alpha   90.00
_cell.angle_beta   90.00
_cell.angle_gamma   90.00
#
_symmetry.space_group_name_H-M   'P 1'
#
loop_
_entity.id
_entity.type
_entity.pdbx_description
1 polymer ?
#
loop_
_entity_poly.entity_id
_entity_poly.type
_entity_poly.pdbx_seq_one_letter_code
_entity_poly.pdbx_strand_id
1 'polypeptide(L)'
;AGASPNHQIHTGSKRKKLANVDSVFNKFGEEEADEAPRKRKLVPLDYGEDDKSLGLDGAEVPGGKGGQNTEEKRKHIRSLIEKIPTARPDLFNYPLDWTAVDSTLMERRIRPWINKKIIEYIGEEEATLVDFVCSKVMSHGTPQGILDDVAMVLDEEAEVFIVKMWRLLIYETEAKKIGLGK
;
A
#
# COMPACT_ATOMS: atom_id res chain seq x y z
N ALA A 1 16.43 -40.58 -41.53
CA ALA A 1 17.23 -39.38 -41.19
C ALA A 1 16.45 -38.60 -40.14
N GLY A 2 17.01 -38.45 -38.95
CA GLY A 2 16.41 -37.67 -37.86
C GLY A 2 17.03 -36.28 -37.74
N ALA A 3 16.30 -35.34 -37.13
CA ALA A 3 16.81 -34.33 -36.20
C ALA A 3 15.63 -33.49 -35.63
N SER A 4 15.75 -33.18 -34.34
CA SER A 4 14.78 -32.56 -33.42
C SER A 4 14.41 -31.09 -33.68
N PRO A 5 13.35 -30.57 -33.01
CA PRO A 5 13.03 -29.14 -32.96
C PRO A 5 13.78 -28.44 -31.79
N ASN A 6 14.22 -27.20 -31.99
CA ASN A 6 14.76 -26.35 -30.92
C ASN A 6 13.80 -25.19 -30.61
N HIS A 7 13.46 -25.05 -29.33
CA HIS A 7 12.52 -24.09 -28.75
C HIS A 7 13.30 -22.89 -28.21
N GLN A 8 12.89 -21.66 -28.55
CA GLN A 8 13.33 -20.49 -27.79
C GLN A 8 12.17 -19.48 -27.61
N ILE A 9 11.74 -19.40 -26.35
CA ILE A 9 10.77 -18.48 -25.78
C ILE A 9 11.47 -17.18 -25.37
N HIS A 10 11.00 -16.03 -25.85
CA HIS A 10 11.33 -14.73 -25.25
C HIS A 10 10.04 -14.05 -24.76
N THR A 11 9.89 -14.04 -23.43
CA THR A 11 8.83 -13.36 -22.70
C THR A 11 9.08 -11.85 -22.69
N GLY A 12 8.17 -11.07 -23.28
CA GLY A 12 8.18 -9.60 -23.24
C GLY A 12 7.79 -9.06 -21.86
N SER A 13 8.73 -8.37 -21.21
CA SER A 13 8.55 -7.63 -19.95
C SER A 13 7.57 -6.45 -20.11
N LYS A 14 6.33 -6.62 -19.65
CA LYS A 14 5.38 -5.50 -19.43
C LYS A 14 5.76 -4.74 -18.17
N ARG A 15 6.19 -3.48 -18.33
CA ARG A 15 6.44 -2.52 -17.24
C ARG A 15 5.15 -2.31 -16.42
N LYS A 16 5.11 -2.85 -15.19
CA LYS A 16 4.06 -2.54 -14.20
C LYS A 16 4.42 -1.24 -13.47
N LYS A 17 3.52 -0.27 -13.58
CA LYS A 17 3.50 0.99 -12.80
C LYS A 17 3.38 0.64 -11.30
N LEU A 18 4.11 1.38 -10.49
CA LEU A 18 4.32 1.18 -9.04
C LEU A 18 3.00 0.97 -8.29
N ALA A 19 2.90 -0.13 -7.54
CA ALA A 19 1.80 -0.34 -6.60
C ALA A 19 1.86 0.77 -5.52
N ASN A 20 0.79 1.55 -5.41
CA ASN A 20 0.61 2.47 -4.30
C ASN A 20 0.51 1.66 -3.00
N VAL A 21 0.96 2.21 -1.87
CA VAL A 21 0.98 1.51 -0.57
C VAL A 21 -0.41 0.99 -0.16
N ASP A 22 -1.48 1.69 -0.57
CA ASP A 22 -2.88 1.23 -0.47
C ASP A 22 -3.09 -0.17 -1.08
N SER A 23 -2.47 -0.46 -2.23
CA SER A 23 -2.62 -1.74 -2.94
C SER A 23 -1.92 -2.89 -2.23
N VAL A 24 -0.94 -2.61 -1.37
CA VAL A 24 -0.25 -3.66 -0.59
C VAL A 24 -1.13 -4.11 0.57
N PHE A 25 -1.78 -3.17 1.27
CA PHE A 25 -2.68 -3.49 2.38
C PHE A 25 -4.01 -4.11 1.94
N ASN A 26 -4.57 -3.71 0.79
CA ASN A 26 -5.77 -4.35 0.24
C ASN A 26 -5.55 -5.82 -0.14
N LYS A 27 -4.32 -6.18 -0.55
CA LYS A 27 -3.98 -7.55 -0.98
C LYS A 27 -3.89 -8.56 0.17
N PHE A 28 -3.74 -8.12 1.42
CA PHE A 28 -3.67 -9.01 2.58
C PHE A 28 -5.03 -9.56 3.04
N GLY A 29 -6.15 -9.15 2.42
CA GLY A 29 -7.50 -9.58 2.77
C GLY A 29 -8.25 -10.36 1.69
N GLU A 30 -7.62 -10.66 0.55
CA GLU A 30 -8.28 -11.31 -0.61
C GLU A 30 -7.49 -12.53 -1.11
N GLU A 31 -7.23 -13.50 -0.24
CA GLU A 31 -6.91 -14.87 -0.67
C GLU A 31 -8.12 -15.79 -0.46
N GLU A 32 -9.25 -15.46 -1.10
CA GLU A 32 -10.25 -16.43 -1.56
C GLU A 32 -11.22 -15.76 -2.55
N ALA A 33 -10.97 -15.89 -3.86
CA ALA A 33 -11.97 -15.93 -4.94
C ALA A 33 -11.29 -15.75 -6.31
N ASP A 34 -11.37 -16.79 -7.13
CA ASP A 34 -10.98 -16.85 -8.53
C ASP A 34 -11.91 -15.98 -9.39
N GLU A 35 -11.40 -15.01 -10.17
CA GLU A 35 -11.95 -14.73 -11.52
C GLU A 35 -11.01 -13.84 -12.39
N ALA A 36 -10.84 -14.25 -13.65
CA ALA A 36 -9.94 -13.65 -14.64
C ALA A 36 -10.48 -12.34 -15.30
N PRO A 37 -9.62 -11.39 -15.71
CA PRO A 37 -10.08 -10.12 -16.28
C PRO A 37 -10.53 -10.22 -17.76
N ARG A 38 -11.75 -9.72 -18.04
CA ARG A 38 -12.37 -9.62 -19.39
C ARG A 38 -11.70 -8.53 -20.26
N LYS A 39 -11.47 -8.88 -21.53
CA LYS A 39 -10.74 -8.11 -22.56
C LYS A 39 -11.65 -7.04 -23.21
N ARG A 40 -11.22 -5.77 -23.27
CA ARG A 40 -11.79 -4.74 -24.16
C ARG A 40 -10.97 -4.64 -25.45
N LYS A 41 -11.62 -4.62 -26.62
CA LYS A 41 -10.99 -4.61 -27.96
C LYS A 41 -10.49 -3.20 -28.32
N LEU A 42 -9.25 -3.12 -28.79
CA LEU A 42 -8.57 -1.89 -29.25
C LEU A 42 -8.93 -1.65 -30.72
N VAL A 43 -9.37 -0.43 -31.06
CA VAL A 43 -9.63 0.01 -32.44
C VAL A 43 -8.31 0.54 -33.03
N PRO A 44 -7.88 0.12 -34.24
CA PRO A 44 -6.69 0.68 -34.89
C PRO A 44 -6.96 2.13 -35.32
N LEU A 45 -6.11 3.05 -34.86
CA LEU A 45 -6.00 4.40 -35.42
C LEU A 45 -4.88 4.39 -36.47
N ASP A 46 -5.27 4.76 -37.68
CA ASP A 46 -4.46 4.82 -38.90
C ASP A 46 -3.36 5.90 -38.76
N TYR A 47 -2.15 5.59 -39.24
CA TYR A 47 -1.01 6.50 -39.26
C TYR A 47 -1.09 7.42 -40.48
N GLY A 48 -1.16 8.73 -40.24
CA GLY A 48 -0.87 9.76 -41.24
C GLY A 48 0.55 10.30 -41.05
N GLU A 49 1.32 10.22 -42.12
CA GLU A 49 2.75 10.56 -42.29
C GLU A 49 3.01 12.09 -42.29
N ASP A 50 4.27 12.47 -42.09
CA ASP A 50 4.91 13.80 -42.22
C ASP A 50 4.71 14.89 -41.12
N ASP A 51 5.79 15.24 -40.40
CA ASP A 51 6.61 16.41 -40.77
C ASP A 51 7.87 16.53 -39.86
N LYS A 52 8.94 17.06 -40.45
CA LYS A 52 10.32 17.15 -39.96
C LYS A 52 10.52 18.20 -38.86
N SER A 53 11.41 17.95 -37.91
CA SER A 53 12.40 18.97 -37.47
C SER A 53 13.49 18.41 -36.52
N LEU A 54 14.71 18.33 -37.06
CA LEU A 54 15.99 18.80 -36.50
C LEU A 54 16.44 18.39 -35.08
N GLY A 55 17.64 17.79 -35.00
CA GLY A 55 18.52 17.89 -33.82
C GLY A 55 19.42 16.68 -33.56
N LEU A 56 20.48 16.52 -34.34
CA LEU A 56 21.63 15.68 -34.00
C LEU A 56 22.59 16.50 -33.10
N ASP A 57 23.26 15.78 -32.21
CA ASP A 57 24.43 16.15 -31.40
C ASP A 57 24.18 16.85 -30.05
N GLY A 58 24.47 16.08 -29.00
CA GLY A 58 24.40 16.48 -27.60
C GLY A 58 24.80 15.29 -26.74
N ALA A 59 26.10 15.10 -26.59
CA ALA A 59 26.71 14.23 -25.61
C ALA A 59 26.16 14.48 -24.19
N GLU A 60 26.51 13.56 -23.27
CA GLU A 60 26.42 13.69 -21.81
C GLU A 60 25.04 13.82 -21.14
N VAL A 61 24.38 12.68 -20.93
CA VAL A 61 23.52 12.53 -19.73
C VAL A 61 24.38 11.96 -18.61
N PRO A 62 24.67 12.72 -17.53
CA PRO A 62 25.51 12.24 -16.44
C PRO A 62 24.76 11.16 -15.65
N GLY A 63 25.51 10.10 -15.35
CA GLY A 63 25.25 9.05 -14.37
C GLY A 63 23.88 9.01 -13.70
N GLY A 64 23.01 8.13 -14.19
CA GLY A 64 21.87 7.63 -13.44
C GLY A 64 22.30 6.83 -12.21
N LYS A 65 22.63 7.51 -11.10
CA LYS A 65 22.74 6.92 -9.74
C LYS A 65 21.34 6.70 -9.11
N GLY A 66 20.39 6.15 -9.86
CA GLY A 66 18.99 5.98 -9.41
C GLY A 66 18.53 4.54 -9.17
N GLY A 67 19.26 3.55 -9.71
CA GLY A 67 18.85 2.13 -9.64
C GLY A 67 19.05 1.49 -8.27
N GLN A 68 20.17 1.78 -7.60
CA GLN A 68 20.52 1.15 -6.32
C GLN A 68 19.60 1.61 -5.18
N ASN A 69 19.37 2.92 -5.07
CA ASN A 69 18.55 3.52 -4.01
C ASN A 69 17.06 3.07 -4.08
N THR A 70 16.53 2.81 -5.28
CA THR A 70 15.13 2.35 -5.43
C THR A 70 14.95 0.87 -5.12
N GLU A 71 15.93 0.02 -5.43
CA GLU A 71 15.89 -1.40 -5.08
C GLU A 71 16.09 -1.62 -3.57
N GLU A 72 17.02 -0.89 -2.96
CA GLU A 72 17.27 -0.92 -1.51
C GLU A 72 16.05 -0.45 -0.73
N LYS A 73 15.42 0.66 -1.12
CA LYS A 73 14.14 1.11 -0.54
C LYS A 73 13.06 0.04 -0.65
N ARG A 74 12.95 -0.64 -1.80
CA ARG A 74 11.98 -1.74 -1.97
C ARG A 74 12.28 -2.94 -1.05
N LYS A 75 13.56 -3.28 -0.86
CA LYS A 75 13.98 -4.33 0.09
C LYS A 75 13.60 -3.96 1.52
N HIS A 76 13.85 -2.72 1.92
CA HIS A 76 13.45 -2.22 3.24
C HIS A 76 11.94 -2.23 3.45
N ILE A 77 11.13 -1.81 2.46
CA ILE A 77 9.67 -1.87 2.55
C ILE A 77 9.18 -3.31 2.75
N ARG A 78 9.69 -4.26 1.95
CA ARG A 78 9.31 -5.68 2.09
C ARG A 78 9.69 -6.24 3.44
N SER A 79 10.94 -6.02 3.86
CA SER A 79 11.44 -6.48 5.15
C SER A 79 10.64 -5.89 6.31
N LEU A 80 10.19 -4.64 6.20
CA LEU A 80 9.36 -4.00 7.20
C LEU A 80 7.98 -4.65 7.26
N ILE A 81 7.35 -4.92 6.11
CA ILE A 81 6.04 -5.61 6.07
C ILE A 81 6.14 -7.01 6.66
N GLU A 82 7.19 -7.77 6.34
CA GLU A 82 7.41 -9.13 6.86
C GLU A 82 7.60 -9.18 8.38
N LYS A 83 8.05 -8.08 8.99
CA LYS A 83 8.22 -7.98 10.45
C LYS A 83 6.93 -7.64 11.19
N ILE A 84 5.90 -7.13 10.50
CA ILE A 84 4.63 -6.79 11.14
C ILE A 84 3.91 -8.10 11.49
N PRO A 85 3.52 -8.30 12.76
CA PRO A 85 2.85 -9.53 13.15
C PRO A 85 1.54 -9.75 12.39
N THR A 86 1.33 -10.98 11.93
CA THR A 86 0.10 -11.37 11.23
C THR A 86 -0.94 -11.91 12.20
N ALA A 87 -0.51 -12.63 13.24
CA ALA A 87 -1.37 -13.13 14.30
C ALA A 87 -1.88 -11.97 15.17
N ARG A 88 -3.20 -11.94 15.41
CA ARG A 88 -3.86 -10.94 16.25
C ARG A 88 -3.20 -10.76 17.64
N PRO A 89 -2.93 -11.81 18.44
CA PRO A 89 -2.35 -11.60 19.77
C PRO A 89 -0.97 -10.93 19.71
N ASP A 90 -0.12 -11.32 18.76
CA ASP A 90 1.21 -10.71 18.60
C ASP A 90 1.12 -9.27 18.09
N LEU A 91 0.16 -9.00 17.20
CA LEU A 91 -0.11 -7.66 16.70
C LEU A 91 -0.57 -6.72 17.83
N PHE A 92 -1.48 -7.19 18.69
CA PHE A 92 -2.05 -6.38 19.77
C PHE A 92 -1.05 -6.16 20.91
N ASN A 93 -0.08 -7.07 21.09
CA ASN A 93 1.00 -6.94 22.05
C ASN A 93 2.26 -6.27 21.47
N TYR A 94 2.24 -5.84 20.21
CA TYR A 94 3.39 -5.20 19.59
C TYR A 94 3.75 -3.88 20.33
N PRO A 95 5.01 -3.68 20.75
CA PRO A 95 5.43 -2.49 21.49
C PRO A 95 5.55 -1.29 20.54
N LEU A 96 4.44 -0.60 20.30
CA LEU A 96 4.38 0.57 19.45
C LEU A 96 5.19 1.73 20.06
N ASP A 97 6.02 2.38 19.23
CA ASP A 97 6.73 3.59 19.61
C ASP A 97 5.80 4.80 19.49
N TRP A 98 5.13 5.13 20.59
CA TRP A 98 4.20 6.26 20.66
C TRP A 98 4.85 7.62 20.38
N THR A 99 6.18 7.76 20.54
CA THR A 99 6.87 9.01 20.21
C THR A 99 6.87 9.30 18.70
N ALA A 100 6.72 8.26 17.89
CA ALA A 100 6.60 8.37 16.44
C ALA A 100 5.16 8.66 15.97
N VAL A 101 4.16 8.48 16.85
CA VAL A 101 2.74 8.76 16.61
C VAL A 101 2.43 10.22 16.95
N ASP A 102 2.83 11.13 16.05
CA ASP A 102 2.64 12.57 16.21
C ASP A 102 1.42 13.11 15.43
N SER A 103 1.07 14.37 15.66
CA SER A 103 -0.03 15.04 14.97
C SER A 103 0.12 15.00 13.44
N THR A 104 1.36 15.06 12.93
CA THR A 104 1.60 14.98 11.48
C THR A 104 1.24 13.62 10.91
N LEU A 105 1.63 12.53 11.58
CA LEU A 105 1.23 11.17 11.19
C LEU A 105 -0.30 11.03 11.24
N MET A 106 -0.92 11.53 12.31
CA MET A 106 -2.37 11.46 12.49
C MET A 106 -3.12 12.20 11.38
N GLU A 107 -2.77 13.45 11.10
CA GLU A 107 -3.46 14.30 10.12
C GLU A 107 -3.23 13.83 8.68
N ARG A 108 -2.02 13.35 8.33
CA ARG A 108 -1.67 13.04 6.95
C ARG A 108 -1.91 11.60 6.54
N ARG A 109 -1.94 10.66 7.48
CA ARG A 109 -2.00 9.22 7.18
C ARG A 109 -3.15 8.53 7.91
N ILE A 110 -3.22 8.65 9.23
CA ILE A 110 -4.12 7.84 10.05
C ILE A 110 -5.57 8.32 9.91
N ARG A 111 -5.86 9.60 10.14
CA ARG A 111 -7.22 10.17 10.05
C ARG A 111 -7.83 10.03 8.65
N PRO A 112 -7.12 10.33 7.54
CA PRO A 112 -7.67 10.09 6.19
C PRO A 112 -7.96 8.61 5.92
N TRP A 113 -7.12 7.70 6.42
CA TRP A 113 -7.34 6.26 6.28
C TRP A 113 -8.55 5.79 7.09
N ILE A 114 -8.69 6.24 8.35
CA ILE A 114 -9.85 5.95 9.19
C ILE A 114 -11.12 6.45 8.51
N ASN A 115 -11.16 7.71 8.06
CA ASN A 115 -12.35 8.26 7.39
C ASN A 115 -12.76 7.42 6.17
N LYS A 116 -11.79 7.07 5.32
CA LYS A 116 -12.03 6.21 4.16
C LYS A 116 -12.62 4.85 4.57
N LYS A 117 -12.17 4.28 5.68
CA LYS A 117 -12.68 2.99 6.17
C LYS A 117 -14.05 3.08 6.81
N ILE A 118 -14.34 4.15 7.56
CA ILE A 118 -15.68 4.40 8.09
C ILE A 118 -16.70 4.50 6.94
N ILE A 119 -16.39 5.26 5.88
CA ILE A 119 -17.25 5.34 4.69
C ILE A 119 -17.42 3.98 4.01
N GLU A 120 -16.37 3.16 3.96
CA GLU A 120 -16.42 1.82 3.37
C GLU A 120 -17.33 0.85 4.15
N TYR A 121 -17.37 0.95 5.48
CA TYR A 121 -18.17 0.07 6.33
C TYR A 121 -19.61 0.56 6.51
N ILE A 122 -19.83 1.87 6.70
CA ILE A 122 -21.16 2.44 6.99
C ILE A 122 -21.89 2.87 5.70
N GLY A 123 -21.13 3.24 4.66
CA GLY A 123 -21.66 3.80 3.41
C GLY A 123 -21.79 5.33 3.39
N GLU A 124 -21.50 5.99 4.51
CA GLU A 124 -21.50 7.45 4.64
C GLU A 124 -20.37 7.97 5.54
N GLU A 125 -20.10 9.27 5.48
CA GLU A 125 -19.08 9.90 6.30
C GLU A 125 -19.60 10.16 7.72
N GLU A 126 -18.92 9.59 8.72
CA GLU A 126 -19.24 9.80 10.13
C GLU A 126 -18.05 10.43 10.88
N ALA A 127 -17.93 11.77 10.79
CA ALA A 127 -16.80 12.52 11.35
C ALA A 127 -16.63 12.33 12.87
N THR A 128 -17.73 12.14 13.62
CA THR A 128 -17.70 11.91 15.07
C THR A 128 -17.01 10.61 15.45
N LEU A 129 -17.26 9.53 14.71
CA LEU A 129 -16.60 8.24 14.92
C LEU A 129 -15.13 8.31 14.52
N VAL A 130 -14.82 8.98 13.41
CA VAL A 130 -13.43 9.23 12.98
C VAL A 130 -12.65 9.96 14.08
N ASP A 131 -13.20 11.04 14.63
CA ASP A 131 -12.56 11.83 15.67
C ASP A 131 -12.45 11.06 16.99
N PHE A 132 -13.46 10.25 17.33
CA PHE A 132 -13.42 9.37 18.49
C PHE A 132 -12.26 8.36 18.40
N VAL A 133 -12.13 7.65 17.28
CA VAL A 133 -11.03 6.68 17.08
C VAL A 133 -9.68 7.40 17.07
N CYS A 134 -9.55 8.54 16.40
CA CYS A 134 -8.32 9.33 16.41
C CYS A 134 -7.91 9.77 17.82
N SER A 135 -8.88 10.21 18.63
CA SER A 135 -8.67 10.60 20.02
C SER A 135 -8.16 9.43 20.87
N LYS A 136 -8.74 8.24 20.71
CA LYS A 136 -8.29 7.02 21.40
C LYS A 136 -6.86 6.61 21.01
N VAL A 137 -6.49 6.76 19.74
CA VAL A 137 -5.10 6.52 19.30
C VAL A 137 -4.15 7.54 19.95
N MET A 138 -4.53 8.82 19.97
CA MET A 138 -3.72 9.90 20.58
C MET A 138 -3.60 9.79 22.10
N SER A 139 -4.54 9.14 22.77
CA SER A 139 -4.44 8.84 24.21
C SER A 139 -3.73 7.52 24.51
N HIS A 140 -3.09 6.93 23.50
CA HIS A 140 -2.37 5.66 23.58
C HIS A 140 -3.25 4.49 24.08
N GLY A 141 -4.52 4.49 23.66
CA GLY A 141 -5.46 3.42 23.96
C GLY A 141 -4.98 2.06 23.46
N THR A 142 -5.31 0.99 24.19
CA THR A 142 -4.97 -0.37 23.78
C THR A 142 -5.81 -0.79 22.57
N PRO A 143 -5.29 -1.63 21.66
CA PRO A 143 -6.03 -2.06 20.47
C PRO A 143 -7.33 -2.79 20.84
N GLN A 144 -7.31 -3.56 21.92
CA GLN A 144 -8.53 -4.21 22.44
C GLN A 144 -9.55 -3.20 22.97
N GLY A 145 -9.12 -2.19 23.73
CA GLY A 145 -10.05 -1.17 24.25
C GLY A 145 -10.69 -0.33 23.14
N ILE A 146 -9.93 0.00 22.09
CA ILE A 146 -10.48 0.69 20.92
C ILE A 146 -11.47 -0.22 20.18
N LEU A 147 -11.13 -1.51 20.03
CA LEU A 147 -12.03 -2.47 19.41
C LEU A 147 -13.35 -2.60 20.16
N ASP A 148 -13.32 -2.76 21.49
CA ASP A 148 -14.53 -2.95 22.29
C ASP A 148 -15.48 -1.75 22.16
N ASP A 149 -14.93 -0.53 22.12
CA ASP A 149 -15.72 0.69 21.93
C ASP A 149 -16.30 0.81 20.50
N VAL A 150 -15.52 0.46 19.48
CA VAL A 150 -15.93 0.55 18.07
C VAL A 150 -16.88 -0.58 17.67
N ALA A 151 -16.79 -1.74 18.32
CA ALA A 151 -17.66 -2.89 18.08
C ALA A 151 -19.13 -2.60 18.40
N MET A 152 -19.43 -1.60 19.23
CA MET A 152 -20.82 -1.18 19.46
C MET A 152 -21.48 -0.50 18.25
N VAL A 153 -20.69 -0.09 17.24
CA VAL A 153 -21.15 0.60 16.03
C VAL A 153 -20.93 -0.23 14.78
N LEU A 154 -19.80 -0.95 14.70
CA LEU A 154 -19.38 -1.72 13.53
C LEU A 154 -19.43 -3.25 13.75
N ASP A 155 -20.06 -3.73 14.81
CA ASP A 155 -20.26 -5.15 15.13
C ASP A 155 -19.07 -6.06 14.74
N GLU A 156 -19.28 -7.00 13.81
CA GLU A 156 -18.30 -8.00 13.39
C GLU A 156 -17.18 -7.40 12.52
N GLU A 157 -17.43 -6.30 11.80
CA GLU A 157 -16.44 -5.60 10.98
C GLU A 157 -15.38 -4.84 11.80
N ALA A 158 -15.69 -4.51 13.06
CA ALA A 158 -14.79 -3.74 13.93
C ALA A 158 -13.43 -4.42 14.11
N GLU A 159 -13.41 -5.75 14.25
CA GLU A 159 -12.17 -6.52 14.44
C GLU A 159 -11.23 -6.34 13.24
N VAL A 160 -11.75 -6.50 12.03
CA VAL A 160 -10.98 -6.37 10.80
C VAL A 160 -10.46 -4.94 10.64
N PHE A 161 -11.30 -3.96 10.99
CA PHE A 161 -10.93 -2.55 10.96
C PHE A 161 -9.74 -2.25 11.89
N ILE A 162 -9.82 -2.65 13.17
CA ILE A 162 -8.77 -2.38 14.16
C ILE A 162 -7.48 -3.14 13.85
N VAL A 163 -7.56 -4.41 13.39
CA VAL A 163 -6.38 -5.17 12.96
C VAL A 163 -5.66 -4.45 11.81
N LYS A 164 -6.40 -3.98 10.81
CA LYS A 164 -5.80 -3.23 9.68
C LYS A 164 -5.23 -1.89 10.14
N MET A 165 -5.92 -1.17 11.02
CA MET A 165 -5.46 0.10 11.57
C MET A 165 -4.15 -0.07 12.37
N TRP A 166 -4.07 -1.10 13.20
CA TRP A 166 -2.90 -1.35 14.04
C TRP A 166 -1.68 -1.72 13.18
N ARG A 167 -1.88 -2.54 12.14
CA ARG A 167 -0.82 -2.83 11.15
C ARG A 167 -0.34 -1.56 10.46
N LEU A 168 -1.24 -0.64 10.11
CA LEU A 168 -0.87 0.65 9.53
C LEU A 168 -0.03 1.49 10.50
N LEU A 169 -0.42 1.58 11.78
CA LEU A 169 0.34 2.31 12.80
C LEU A 169 1.75 1.77 12.96
N ILE A 170 1.91 0.44 13.06
CA ILE A 170 3.24 -0.19 13.13
C ILE A 170 4.04 0.12 11.86
N TYR A 171 3.42 -0.02 10.69
CA TYR A 171 4.10 0.28 9.42
C TYR A 171 4.63 1.71 9.38
N GLU A 172 3.78 2.70 9.68
CA GLU A 172 4.15 4.12 9.57
C GLU A 172 5.21 4.51 10.60
N THR A 173 5.10 4.01 11.84
CA THR A 173 6.09 4.28 12.89
C THR A 173 7.45 3.64 12.58
N GLU A 174 7.47 2.39 12.13
CA GLU A 174 8.72 1.72 11.73
C GLU A 174 9.32 2.32 10.44
N ALA A 175 8.49 2.73 9.48
CA ALA A 175 8.94 3.34 8.22
C ALA A 175 9.61 4.70 8.47
N LYS A 176 9.10 5.47 9.45
CA LYS A 176 9.70 6.75 9.87
C LYS A 176 11.12 6.56 10.44
N LYS A 177 11.35 5.50 11.23
CA LYS A 177 12.68 5.19 11.82
C LYS A 177 13.77 4.92 10.78
N ILE A 178 13.40 4.33 9.64
CA ILE A 178 14.33 3.97 8.56
C ILE A 178 14.32 4.97 7.39
N GLY A 179 13.74 6.15 7.56
CA GLY A 179 13.72 7.21 6.55
C GLY A 179 12.87 6.90 5.31
N LEU A 180 11.91 5.98 5.43
CA LEU A 180 10.92 5.67 4.39
C LEU A 180 9.61 6.45 4.58
N GLY A 181 9.33 6.93 5.79
CA GLY A 181 8.19 7.81 6.08
C GLY A 181 8.30 9.15 5.36
N LYS A 182 7.15 9.72 4.99
CA LYS A 182 7.03 11.03 4.30
C LYS A 182 6.47 12.11 5.22
#